data_AF-A0A022PDX6-F1
#
_entry.id   AF-A0A022PDX6-F1
#
_cell.length_a   1.000
_cell.length_b   1.000
_cell.length_c   1.000
_cell.angle_alpha   90.00
_cell.angle_beta   90.00
_cell.angle_gamma   90.00
#
_symmetry.space_group_name_H-M   'P 1'
#
loop_
_entity.id
_entity.type
_entity.pdbx_description
1 polymer ?
#
loop_
_entity_poly.entity_id
_entity_poly.type
_entity_poly.pdbx_seq_one_letter_code
_entity_poly.pdbx_strand_id
1 'polypeptide(L)'
;MSKYQSIEAVDRKNSSTIDNLMKEKAQTAKIGEIALGADKNISHTNVNSKASLGTKIDKSIVIVDKEHLPTSVSSTFKAGKYETVITQEPVTLFRKFGGVNDQAKLDGGYATTTQNAGRNETAVYKNWSTTRFEAEIEVPKNTKLNIGSVGEQPPLSNNPKYIGGADQILLPRNYPMDWIKSIRDGKTGNVYTYEEFKKTFPDQITNKGK
;
A
#
# COMPACT_ATOMS: atom_id res chain seq x y z
N MET A 1 -14.16 42.14 -63.52
CA MET A 1 -15.09 43.14 -62.92
C MET A 1 -16.39 42.40 -62.60
N SER A 2 -17.11 42.50 -61.48
CA SER A 2 -17.13 43.27 -60.23
C SER A 2 -18.19 42.54 -59.36
N LYS A 3 -17.85 41.99 -58.19
CA LYS A 3 -18.11 42.53 -56.83
C LYS A 3 -19.60 42.72 -56.41
N TYR A 4 -19.96 42.00 -55.33
CA TYR A 4 -20.86 42.34 -54.19
C TYR A 4 -22.39 42.28 -54.33
N GLN A 5 -23.01 41.48 -53.43
CA GLN A 5 -24.10 41.77 -52.46
C GLN A 5 -24.66 40.41 -51.96
N SER A 6 -24.90 40.07 -50.68
CA SER A 6 -25.00 40.78 -49.40
C SER A 6 -24.77 39.77 -48.26
N ILE A 7 -24.08 40.18 -47.20
CA ILE A 7 -23.95 39.48 -45.92
C ILE A 7 -24.94 40.11 -44.95
N GLU A 8 -25.93 39.35 -44.46
CA GLU A 8 -26.64 39.58 -43.18
C GLU A 8 -27.74 38.53 -43.01
N ALA A 9 -27.49 37.50 -42.19
CA ALA A 9 -28.48 36.74 -41.40
C ALA A 9 -27.90 35.42 -40.87
N VAL A 10 -26.81 35.46 -40.09
CA VAL A 10 -26.41 34.30 -39.27
C VAL A 10 -25.87 34.80 -37.94
N ASP A 11 -26.73 35.43 -37.12
CA ASP A 11 -26.40 35.53 -35.69
C ASP A 11 -27.62 35.87 -34.85
N ARG A 12 -28.14 34.86 -34.13
CA ARG A 12 -29.09 35.03 -33.00
C ARG A 12 -29.50 33.74 -32.26
N LYS A 13 -28.86 32.58 -32.54
CA LYS A 13 -29.12 31.33 -31.79
C LYS A 13 -27.93 30.76 -31.00
N ASN A 14 -26.73 31.34 -31.13
CA ASN A 14 -25.53 30.89 -30.37
C ASN A 14 -25.16 31.76 -29.15
N SER A 15 -25.83 32.90 -28.93
CA SER A 15 -25.49 33.80 -27.80
C SER A 15 -25.93 33.26 -26.44
N SER A 16 -27.10 32.61 -26.36
CA SER A 16 -27.67 32.18 -25.08
C SER A 16 -26.91 31.02 -24.41
N THR A 17 -26.21 30.19 -25.19
CA THR A 17 -25.40 29.08 -24.66
C THR A 17 -24.09 29.56 -24.07
N ILE A 18 -23.45 30.57 -24.66
CA ILE A 18 -22.19 31.15 -24.15
C ILE A 18 -22.44 31.98 -22.89
N ASP A 19 -23.55 32.73 -22.82
CA ASP A 19 -23.91 33.52 -21.65
C ASP A 19 -24.17 32.66 -20.40
N ASN A 20 -24.71 31.44 -20.59
CA ASN A 20 -24.92 30.48 -19.50
C ASN A 20 -23.60 29.83 -19.04
N LEU A 21 -22.68 29.51 -19.96
CA LEU A 21 -21.34 29.01 -19.62
C LEU A 21 -20.47 30.06 -18.90
N MET A 22 -20.63 31.35 -19.22
CA MET A 22 -19.92 32.43 -18.53
C MET A 22 -20.48 32.70 -17.13
N LYS A 23 -21.79 32.52 -16.91
CA LYS A 23 -22.39 32.59 -15.56
C LYS A 23 -21.98 31.43 -14.66
N GLU A 24 -21.92 30.20 -15.16
CA GLU A 24 -21.41 29.05 -14.38
C GLU A 24 -19.92 29.19 -14.04
N LYS A 25 -19.10 29.70 -14.96
CA LYS A 25 -17.67 29.98 -14.71
C LYS A 25 -17.45 31.12 -13.73
N ALA A 26 -18.28 32.17 -13.75
CA ALA A 26 -18.23 33.25 -12.77
C ALA A 26 -18.66 32.78 -11.36
N GLN A 27 -19.61 31.84 -11.28
CA GLN A 27 -20.06 31.27 -10.00
C GLN A 27 -19.03 30.30 -9.41
N THR A 28 -18.32 29.52 -10.24
CA THR A 28 -17.20 28.67 -9.80
C THR A 28 -15.93 29.45 -9.47
N ALA A 29 -15.64 30.56 -10.16
CA ALA A 29 -14.53 31.45 -9.82
C ALA A 29 -14.78 32.22 -8.50
N LYS A 30 -16.04 32.61 -8.22
CA LYS A 30 -16.40 33.28 -6.96
C LYS A 30 -16.33 32.36 -5.74
N ILE A 31 -16.39 31.04 -5.91
CA ILE A 31 -16.13 30.06 -4.83
C ILE A 31 -14.62 29.87 -4.63
N GLY A 32 -13.81 30.07 -5.68
CA GLY A 32 -12.34 29.96 -5.65
C GLY A 32 -11.60 31.12 -4.96
N GLU A 33 -12.20 32.31 -4.85
CA GLU A 33 -11.57 33.48 -4.19
C GLU A 33 -11.89 33.63 -2.70
N ILE A 34 -12.88 32.91 -2.15
CA ILE A 34 -13.22 32.99 -0.71
C ILE A 34 -12.32 32.06 0.16
N ALA A 35 -11.41 31.30 -0.45
CA ALA A 35 -10.54 30.35 0.23
C ALA A 35 -9.07 30.81 0.37
N LEU A 36 -8.80 32.11 0.24
CA LEU A 36 -7.47 32.71 0.42
C LEU A 36 -7.53 33.82 1.47
N GLY A 37 -7.63 33.44 2.74
CA GLY A 37 -7.43 34.37 3.85
C GLY A 37 -8.26 34.04 5.10
N ALA A 38 -7.83 33.05 5.88
CA ALA A 38 -8.07 33.01 7.32
C ALA A 38 -7.18 31.95 7.99
N ASP A 39 -6.18 32.46 8.71
CA ASP A 39 -5.69 31.98 9.99
C ASP A 39 -5.02 30.61 10.14
N LYS A 40 -3.74 30.72 10.53
CA LYS A 40 -2.92 29.73 11.22
C LYS A 40 -3.67 29.17 12.44
N ASN A 41 -4.33 28.04 12.24
CA ASN A 41 -4.51 27.03 13.28
C ASN A 41 -4.43 25.68 12.56
N ILE A 42 -3.26 25.04 12.65
CA ILE A 42 -3.11 23.63 12.31
C ILE A 42 -3.95 22.87 13.33
N SER A 43 -5.22 22.67 13.01
CA SER A 43 -6.03 21.69 13.69
C SER A 43 -5.41 20.34 13.35
N HIS A 44 -4.76 19.74 14.33
CA HIS A 44 -4.54 18.31 14.33
C HIS A 44 -5.91 17.66 14.17
N THR A 45 -6.25 17.30 12.93
CA THR A 45 -7.37 16.42 12.64
C THR A 45 -6.98 15.05 13.18
N ASN A 46 -7.23 14.89 14.48
CA ASN A 46 -7.38 13.61 15.14
C ASN A 46 -8.58 12.91 14.51
N VAL A 47 -8.39 12.32 13.33
CA VAL A 47 -9.34 11.34 12.81
C VAL A 47 -9.02 10.04 13.53
N ASN A 48 -9.49 9.95 14.78
CA ASN A 48 -9.40 8.76 15.60
C ASN A 48 -10.45 7.74 15.12
N SER A 49 -10.51 7.47 13.81
CA SER A 49 -11.33 6.40 13.26
C SER A 49 -10.60 5.09 13.50
N LYS A 50 -11.14 4.27 14.39
CA LYS A 50 -10.75 2.88 14.55
C LYS A 50 -10.75 2.21 13.17
N ALA A 51 -9.62 1.62 12.79
CA ALA A 51 -9.47 1.04 11.46
C ALA A 51 -10.41 -0.16 11.27
N SER A 52 -10.94 -0.31 10.06
CA SER A 52 -11.69 -1.50 9.64
C SER A 52 -11.18 -1.93 8.27
N LEU A 53 -9.92 -2.39 8.24
CA LEU A 53 -9.22 -2.82 7.03
C LEU A 53 -9.42 -4.32 6.75
N GLY A 54 -10.05 -5.05 7.69
CA GLY A 54 -10.23 -6.49 7.61
C GLY A 54 -9.00 -7.28 8.03
N THR A 55 -8.10 -6.68 8.81
CA THR A 55 -6.88 -7.34 9.33
C THR A 55 -7.05 -7.74 10.79
N LYS A 56 -6.20 -8.65 11.28
CA LYS A 56 -6.24 -9.04 12.71
C LYS A 56 -5.74 -7.94 13.65
N ILE A 57 -5.11 -6.89 13.12
CA ILE A 57 -4.53 -5.79 13.90
C ILE A 57 -5.39 -4.52 13.85
N ASP A 58 -6.58 -4.55 13.24
CA ASP A 58 -7.49 -3.40 13.09
C ASP A 58 -7.78 -2.66 14.41
N LYS A 59 -7.81 -3.40 15.53
CA LYS A 59 -8.05 -2.82 16.87
C LYS A 59 -6.82 -2.13 17.47
N SER A 60 -5.65 -2.41 16.93
CA SER A 60 -4.33 -2.03 17.44
C SER A 60 -3.68 -0.94 16.58
N ILE A 61 -4.43 -0.33 15.65
CA ILE A 61 -3.94 0.70 14.72
C ILE A 61 -4.91 1.88 14.63
N VAL A 62 -4.39 3.01 14.18
CA VAL A 62 -5.16 4.17 13.74
C VAL A 62 -4.75 4.54 12.31
N ILE A 63 -5.73 4.89 11.48
CA ILE A 63 -5.47 5.41 10.13
C ILE A 63 -4.98 6.84 10.26
N VAL A 64 -3.95 7.18 9.49
CA VAL A 64 -3.36 8.53 9.44
C VAL A 64 -3.28 9.03 8.00
N ASP A 65 -2.77 10.24 7.81
CA ASP A 65 -2.53 10.80 6.48
C ASP A 65 -1.73 9.83 5.60
N LYS A 66 -2.28 9.60 4.41
CA LYS A 66 -1.77 8.62 3.46
C LYS A 66 -0.39 9.01 2.96
N GLU A 67 0.57 8.12 3.17
CA GLU A 67 1.90 8.20 2.59
C GLU A 67 1.85 7.89 1.10
N HIS A 68 2.55 8.68 0.28
CA HIS A 68 2.66 8.41 -1.15
C HIS A 68 3.78 7.39 -1.43
N LEU A 69 3.40 6.14 -1.64
CA LEU A 69 4.34 5.08 -2.03
C LEU A 69 4.69 5.14 -3.52
N PRO A 70 5.95 4.80 -3.90
CA PRO A 70 6.32 4.62 -5.30
C PRO A 70 5.40 3.62 -6.02
N THR A 71 5.15 3.83 -7.31
CA THR A 71 4.25 2.98 -8.10
C THR A 71 4.60 1.49 -8.03
N SER A 72 5.89 1.16 -8.01
CA SER A 72 6.39 -0.22 -7.89
C SER A 72 6.01 -0.90 -6.58
N VAL A 73 5.71 -0.13 -5.53
CA VAL A 73 5.25 -0.63 -4.23
C VAL A 73 3.73 -0.57 -4.19
N SER A 74 3.11 0.55 -4.56
CA SER A 74 1.66 0.70 -4.49
C SER A 74 0.94 -0.35 -5.36
N SER A 75 1.48 -0.69 -6.54
CA SER A 75 0.88 -1.67 -7.46
C SER A 75 0.87 -3.11 -6.91
N THR A 76 1.59 -3.39 -5.82
CA THR A 76 1.56 -4.70 -5.17
C THR A 76 0.29 -4.91 -4.34
N PHE A 77 -0.33 -3.82 -3.87
CA PHE A 77 -1.63 -3.88 -3.23
C PHE A 77 -2.74 -4.02 -4.28
N LYS A 78 -3.82 -4.72 -3.92
CA LYS A 78 -4.97 -4.96 -4.78
C LYS A 78 -5.54 -3.65 -5.29
N ALA A 79 -5.57 -3.50 -6.62
CA ALA A 79 -5.98 -2.27 -7.31
C ALA A 79 -5.22 -1.00 -6.86
N GLY A 80 -4.00 -1.15 -6.34
CA GLY A 80 -3.21 -0.03 -5.81
C GLY A 80 -3.71 0.56 -4.50
N LYS A 81 -4.66 -0.10 -3.82
CA LYS A 81 -5.34 0.42 -2.64
C LYS A 81 -4.68 -0.03 -1.34
N TYR A 82 -4.27 0.95 -0.54
CA TYR A 82 -3.71 0.77 0.80
C TYR A 82 -4.05 1.99 1.66
N GLU A 83 -3.98 1.80 2.97
CA GLU A 83 -4.04 2.84 3.98
C GLU A 83 -2.70 2.95 4.72
N THR A 84 -2.38 4.15 5.18
CA THR A 84 -1.23 4.39 6.08
C THR A 84 -1.75 4.44 7.51
N VAL A 85 -1.06 3.73 8.40
CA VAL A 85 -1.51 3.54 9.78
C VAL A 85 -0.37 3.72 10.77
N ILE A 86 -0.70 3.97 12.03
CA ILE A 86 0.22 3.93 13.17
C ILE A 86 -0.26 2.87 14.16
N THR A 87 0.65 2.03 14.63
CA THR A 87 0.37 1.03 15.69
C THR A 87 0.17 1.71 17.05
N GLN A 88 -0.89 1.35 17.77
CA GLN A 88 -1.23 1.89 19.08
C GLN A 88 -0.71 1.05 20.25
N GLU A 89 -0.25 -0.16 19.95
CA GLU A 89 0.38 -1.16 20.81
C GLU A 89 1.28 -2.06 19.95
N PRO A 90 2.15 -2.90 20.54
CA PRO A 90 2.89 -3.88 19.76
C PRO A 90 1.96 -4.81 18.96
N VAL A 91 2.32 -5.12 17.71
CA VAL A 91 1.54 -6.01 16.85
C VAL A 91 2.42 -7.14 16.30
N THR A 92 1.85 -8.34 16.23
CA THR A 92 2.53 -9.51 15.67
C THR A 92 2.22 -9.65 14.19
N LEU A 93 3.25 -9.75 13.37
CA LEU A 93 3.18 -10.00 11.94
C LEU A 93 3.99 -11.24 11.56
N PHE A 94 3.63 -11.84 10.42
CA PHE A 94 4.29 -13.03 9.90
C PHE A 94 4.85 -12.75 8.52
N ARG A 95 6.09 -13.18 8.29
CA ARG A 95 6.77 -13.03 7.00
C ARG A 95 7.30 -14.37 6.53
N LYS A 96 6.76 -14.87 5.42
CA LYS A 96 7.31 -16.06 4.74
C LYS A 96 8.40 -15.67 3.75
N PHE A 97 9.52 -16.37 3.81
CA PHE A 97 10.70 -16.09 2.98
C PHE A 97 11.50 -17.36 2.71
N GLY A 98 12.59 -17.20 1.98
CA GLY A 98 13.61 -18.22 1.80
C GLY A 98 13.84 -18.56 0.35
N GLY A 99 15.05 -19.03 0.05
CA GLY A 99 15.45 -19.37 -1.31
C GLY A 99 16.89 -18.98 -1.61
N VAL A 100 17.32 -19.17 -2.85
CA VAL A 100 18.68 -18.88 -3.30
C VAL A 100 18.77 -17.48 -3.93
N ASN A 101 19.97 -16.98 -4.20
CA ASN A 101 20.22 -15.75 -4.97
C ASN A 101 19.38 -14.55 -4.49
N ASP A 102 18.65 -13.92 -5.41
CA ASP A 102 17.83 -12.72 -5.23
C ASP A 102 16.42 -13.00 -4.67
N GLN A 103 16.09 -14.26 -4.35
CA GLN A 103 14.81 -14.60 -3.74
C GLN A 103 14.62 -13.95 -2.36
N ALA A 104 13.37 -13.80 -1.93
CA ALA A 104 13.01 -13.12 -0.69
C ALA A 104 13.81 -13.64 0.51
N LYS A 105 14.45 -12.72 1.22
CA LYS A 105 15.22 -12.95 2.45
C LYS A 105 14.51 -12.36 3.66
N LEU A 106 15.04 -12.63 4.85
CA LEU A 106 14.45 -12.20 6.12
C LEU A 106 14.13 -10.71 6.09
N ASP A 107 15.07 -9.87 5.65
CA ASP A 107 15.01 -8.41 5.63
C ASP A 107 14.06 -7.74 4.62
N GLY A 108 13.27 -8.50 3.85
CA GLY A 108 12.33 -7.90 2.89
C GLY A 108 11.09 -7.28 3.57
N GLY A 109 10.48 -6.31 2.90
CA GLY A 109 9.50 -5.42 3.53
C GLY A 109 8.05 -5.88 3.60
N TYR A 110 7.68 -7.10 3.19
CA TYR A 110 6.27 -7.52 3.14
C TYR A 110 5.94 -8.58 4.21
N ALA A 111 4.81 -8.41 4.91
CA ALA A 111 4.30 -9.33 5.92
C ALA A 111 2.77 -9.43 5.85
N THR A 112 2.18 -10.32 6.66
CA THR A 112 0.74 -10.57 6.80
C THR A 112 0.41 -10.73 8.29
N THR A 113 -0.83 -10.50 8.72
CA THR A 113 -1.27 -10.85 10.08
C THR A 113 -1.60 -12.34 10.23
N THR A 114 -1.52 -13.12 9.15
CA THR A 114 -1.86 -14.55 9.15
C THR A 114 -0.62 -15.42 9.20
N GLN A 115 -0.45 -16.12 10.33
CA GLN A 115 0.55 -17.17 10.46
C GLN A 115 0.33 -18.28 9.42
N ASN A 116 1.42 -18.79 8.87
CA ASN A 116 1.45 -19.80 7.82
C ASN A 116 0.53 -19.50 6.63
N ALA A 117 0.41 -18.23 6.24
CA ALA A 117 -0.36 -17.85 5.06
C ALA A 117 0.08 -18.65 3.82
N GLY A 118 -0.90 -19.10 3.05
CA GLY A 118 -0.67 -19.88 1.86
C GLY A 118 -0.16 -19.02 0.70
N ARG A 119 0.40 -19.70 -0.30
CA ARG A 119 0.93 -19.04 -1.50
C ARG A 119 -0.15 -18.43 -2.37
N ASN A 120 -1.34 -19.03 -2.36
CA ASN A 120 -2.46 -18.58 -3.18
C ASN A 120 -3.00 -17.23 -2.70
N GLU A 121 -3.06 -17.05 -1.38
CA GLU A 121 -3.61 -15.86 -0.74
C GLU A 121 -2.59 -14.73 -0.68
N THR A 122 -1.29 -15.07 -0.55
CA THR A 122 -0.17 -14.09 -0.56
C THR A 122 0.38 -13.80 -1.95
N ALA A 123 -0.10 -14.52 -2.97
CA ALA A 123 0.25 -14.37 -4.37
C ALA A 123 1.78 -14.36 -4.67
N VAL A 124 2.56 -15.14 -3.92
CA VAL A 124 4.02 -15.19 -4.07
C VAL A 124 4.42 -16.26 -5.09
N TYR A 125 5.11 -15.91 -6.17
CA TYR A 125 5.63 -16.93 -7.09
C TYR A 125 6.80 -17.75 -6.50
N LYS A 126 6.93 -19.00 -6.95
CA LYS A 126 8.02 -19.90 -6.52
C LYS A 126 9.41 -19.38 -6.89
N ASN A 127 9.54 -18.65 -7.99
CA ASN A 127 10.80 -18.00 -8.38
C ASN A 127 11.11 -16.78 -7.52
N TRP A 128 10.14 -16.18 -6.80
CA TRP A 128 10.40 -15.09 -5.86
C TRP A 128 10.77 -15.57 -4.46
N SER A 129 10.21 -16.71 -4.04
CA SER A 129 10.45 -17.28 -2.71
C SER A 129 10.03 -18.74 -2.67
N THR A 130 10.85 -19.56 -2.02
CA THR A 130 10.51 -20.94 -1.64
C THR A 130 9.51 -20.99 -0.49
N THR A 131 9.32 -19.88 0.24
CA THR A 131 8.45 -19.76 1.42
C THR A 131 8.74 -20.81 2.49
N ARG A 132 10.00 -21.25 2.58
CA ARG A 132 10.45 -22.27 3.53
C ARG A 132 10.39 -21.77 4.96
N PHE A 133 10.86 -20.55 5.18
CA PHE A 133 10.96 -19.98 6.53
C PHE A 133 9.81 -19.02 6.78
N GLU A 134 9.40 -18.92 8.03
CA GLU A 134 8.43 -17.93 8.50
C GLU A 134 8.99 -17.22 9.72
N ALA A 135 9.13 -15.89 9.65
CA ALA A 135 9.48 -15.07 10.79
C ALA A 135 8.22 -14.57 11.49
N GLU A 136 8.21 -14.65 12.82
CA GLU A 136 7.31 -13.89 13.68
C GLU A 136 7.99 -12.57 14.05
N ILE A 137 7.33 -11.46 13.74
CA ILE A 137 7.86 -10.10 13.87
C ILE A 137 6.97 -9.34 14.85
N GLU A 138 7.53 -8.85 15.94
CA GLU A 138 6.87 -7.96 16.90
C GLU A 138 7.17 -6.52 16.52
N VAL A 139 6.23 -5.89 15.83
CA VAL A 139 6.34 -4.48 15.45
C VAL A 139 5.92 -3.63 16.66
N PRO A 140 6.77 -2.70 17.14
CA PRO A 140 6.47 -1.93 18.33
C PRO A 140 5.34 -0.92 18.08
N LYS A 141 4.77 -0.42 19.18
CA LYS A 141 3.88 0.73 19.20
C LYS A 141 4.53 1.94 18.51
N ASN A 142 3.70 2.82 17.96
CA ASN A 142 4.08 4.05 17.25
C ASN A 142 4.87 3.79 15.96
N THR A 143 4.65 2.63 15.32
CA THR A 143 5.26 2.29 14.03
C THR A 143 4.31 2.62 12.89
N LYS A 144 4.84 3.30 11.87
CA LYS A 144 4.12 3.54 10.62
C LYS A 144 4.16 2.32 9.72
N LEU A 145 2.99 1.92 9.23
CA LEU A 145 2.82 0.80 8.30
C LEU A 145 1.92 1.23 7.14
N ASN A 146 2.05 0.55 6.00
CA ASN A 146 1.09 0.64 4.91
C ASN A 146 0.41 -0.71 4.73
N ILE A 147 -0.92 -0.71 4.78
CA ILE A 147 -1.74 -1.93 4.84
C ILE A 147 -2.75 -1.93 3.70
N GLY A 148 -2.85 -3.05 3.00
CA GLY A 148 -3.89 -3.28 2.00
C GLY A 148 -4.12 -4.78 1.83
N SER A 149 -4.84 -5.17 0.78
CA SER A 149 -4.98 -6.58 0.40
C SER A 149 -4.00 -6.94 -0.70
N VAL A 150 -3.54 -8.19 -0.75
CA VAL A 150 -2.78 -8.73 -1.87
C VAL A 150 -3.68 -8.84 -3.11
N GLY A 151 -3.23 -8.34 -4.26
CA GLY A 151 -3.92 -8.52 -5.55
C GLY A 151 -3.68 -9.88 -6.19
N GLU A 152 -4.49 -10.24 -7.19
CA GLU A 152 -4.24 -11.47 -7.96
C GLU A 152 -2.95 -11.42 -8.80
N GLN A 153 -2.43 -12.60 -9.17
CA GLN A 153 -1.22 -12.74 -9.97
C GLN A 153 -1.41 -13.64 -11.20
N PRO A 154 -1.09 -13.18 -12.42
CA PRO A 154 -0.72 -11.79 -12.74
C PRO A 154 -1.92 -10.84 -12.48
N PRO A 155 -1.67 -9.55 -12.24
CA PRO A 155 -2.73 -8.57 -11.99
C PRO A 155 -3.75 -8.50 -13.14
N LEU A 156 -5.03 -8.24 -12.81
CA LEU A 156 -6.13 -8.04 -13.77
C LEU A 156 -6.44 -9.29 -14.63
N SER A 157 -6.06 -10.48 -14.16
CA SER A 157 -6.35 -11.74 -14.86
C SER A 157 -7.73 -12.28 -14.50
N ASN A 158 -8.50 -12.71 -15.50
CA ASN A 158 -9.77 -13.43 -15.30
C ASN A 158 -9.57 -14.87 -14.81
N ASN A 159 -8.36 -15.42 -14.94
CA ASN A 159 -7.97 -16.74 -14.44
C ASN A 159 -6.57 -16.65 -13.83
N PRO A 160 -6.42 -16.04 -12.65
CA PRO A 160 -5.12 -15.81 -12.06
C PRO A 160 -4.51 -17.11 -11.55
N LYS A 161 -3.18 -17.19 -11.57
CA LYS A 161 -2.44 -18.30 -10.94
C LYS A 161 -2.60 -18.29 -9.42
N TYR A 162 -2.64 -17.09 -8.84
CA TYR A 162 -2.89 -16.88 -7.42
C TYR A 162 -3.96 -15.81 -7.26
N ILE A 163 -5.00 -16.12 -6.48
CA ILE A 163 -6.16 -15.24 -6.28
C ILE A 163 -5.87 -14.03 -5.39
N GLY A 164 -4.81 -14.10 -4.57
CA GLY A 164 -4.52 -13.07 -3.57
C GLY A 164 -5.56 -13.05 -2.45
N GLY A 165 -5.74 -11.89 -1.82
CA GLY A 165 -6.78 -11.66 -0.81
C GLY A 165 -6.34 -11.77 0.65
N ALA A 166 -5.11 -12.23 0.94
CA ALA A 166 -4.52 -12.01 2.25
C ALA A 166 -4.30 -10.50 2.48
N ASP A 167 -4.16 -10.10 3.74
CA ASP A 167 -3.64 -8.78 4.04
C ASP A 167 -2.15 -8.69 3.69
N GLN A 168 -1.75 -7.52 3.19
CA GLN A 168 -0.39 -7.18 2.88
C GLN A 168 0.00 -5.99 3.74
N ILE A 169 1.07 -6.15 4.52
CA ILE A 169 1.64 -5.11 5.35
C ILE A 169 3.04 -4.80 4.81
N LEU A 170 3.26 -3.54 4.47
CA LEU A 170 4.58 -3.01 4.15
C LEU A 170 5.24 -2.51 5.45
N LEU A 171 6.31 -3.19 5.84
CA LEU A 171 7.20 -2.84 6.94
C LEU A 171 8.07 -1.63 6.58
N PRO A 172 8.55 -0.86 7.58
CA PRO A 172 9.57 0.15 7.36
C PRO A 172 10.79 -0.44 6.67
N ARG A 173 11.42 0.36 5.78
CA ARG A 173 12.67 -0.04 5.14
C ARG A 173 13.72 -0.27 6.22
N ASN A 174 14.45 -1.39 6.12
CA ASN A 174 15.50 -1.79 7.07
C ASN A 174 14.97 -1.88 8.52
N TYR A 175 13.77 -2.44 8.71
CA TYR A 175 13.23 -2.61 10.05
C TYR A 175 14.23 -3.37 10.96
N PRO A 176 14.30 -3.04 12.26
CA PRO A 176 15.23 -3.65 13.19
C PRO A 176 15.08 -5.18 13.30
N MET A 177 16.21 -5.90 13.32
CA MET A 177 16.21 -7.37 13.43
C MET A 177 15.90 -7.87 14.85
N ASP A 178 15.95 -7.00 15.86
CA ASP A 178 15.48 -7.31 17.22
C ASP A 178 13.95 -7.43 17.30
N TRP A 179 13.22 -6.99 16.27
CA TRP A 179 11.78 -7.26 16.13
C TRP A 179 11.49 -8.73 15.82
N ILE A 180 12.49 -9.49 15.35
CA ILE A 180 12.32 -10.91 15.04
C ILE A 180 12.25 -11.71 16.35
N LYS A 181 11.07 -12.24 16.66
CA LYS A 181 10.85 -13.06 17.87
C LYS A 181 11.26 -14.49 17.65
N SER A 182 10.92 -15.04 16.49
CA SER A 182 11.27 -16.41 16.12
C SER A 182 11.26 -16.60 14.61
N ILE A 183 11.97 -17.62 14.14
CA ILE A 183 11.95 -18.05 12.74
C ILE A 183 11.70 -19.56 12.71
N ARG A 184 10.58 -19.96 12.11
CA ARG A 184 10.23 -21.37 11.91
C ARG A 184 10.73 -21.87 10.56
N ASP A 185 11.42 -23.01 10.54
CA ASP A 185 11.72 -23.76 9.32
C ASP A 185 10.55 -24.67 8.97
N GLY A 186 9.80 -24.32 7.93
CA GLY A 186 8.67 -25.10 7.44
C GLY A 186 9.05 -26.48 6.91
N LYS A 187 10.34 -26.76 6.65
CA LYS A 187 10.81 -28.08 6.21
C LYS A 187 11.04 -29.04 7.38
N THR A 188 11.62 -28.56 8.48
CA THR A 188 12.04 -29.40 9.61
C THR A 188 11.13 -29.26 10.83
N GLY A 189 10.39 -28.16 10.93
CA GLY A 189 9.62 -27.79 12.11
C GLY A 189 10.42 -27.07 13.19
N ASN A 190 11.74 -26.95 13.03
CA ASN A 190 12.61 -26.25 13.98
C ASN A 190 12.25 -24.77 14.08
N VAL A 191 12.41 -24.22 15.27
CA VAL A 191 12.24 -22.80 15.56
C VAL A 191 13.57 -22.24 16.06
N TYR A 192 13.98 -21.12 15.49
CA TYR A 192 15.26 -20.46 15.76
C TYR A 192 15.01 -19.07 16.33
N THR A 193 15.87 -18.64 17.26
CA THR A 193 16.10 -17.22 17.50
C THR A 193 16.77 -16.57 16.29
N TYR A 194 16.79 -15.23 16.23
CA TYR A 194 17.49 -14.52 15.17
C TYR A 194 18.99 -14.90 15.09
N GLU A 195 19.69 -14.96 16.23
CA GLU A 195 21.13 -15.27 16.25
C GLU A 195 21.43 -16.70 15.82
N GLU A 196 20.63 -17.68 16.25
CA GLU A 196 20.77 -19.07 15.80
C GLU A 196 20.48 -19.20 14.30
N PHE A 197 19.44 -18.52 13.81
CA PHE A 197 19.08 -18.54 12.41
C PHE A 197 20.17 -17.90 11.54
N LYS A 198 20.68 -16.74 11.95
CA LYS A 198 21.79 -16.04 11.27
C LYS A 198 23.05 -16.89 11.19
N LYS A 199 23.38 -17.61 12.26
CA LYS A 199 24.51 -18.54 12.28
C LYS A 199 24.30 -19.73 11.35
N THR A 200 23.08 -20.28 11.32
CA THR A 200 22.76 -21.51 10.58
C THR A 200 22.49 -21.26 9.09
N PHE A 201 21.87 -20.13 8.77
CA PHE A 201 21.40 -19.76 7.44
C PHE A 201 21.78 -18.31 7.10
N PRO A 202 23.09 -17.96 7.09
CA PRO A 202 23.54 -16.58 6.87
C PRO A 202 23.06 -16.00 5.53
N ASP A 203 22.97 -16.83 4.49
CA ASP A 203 22.48 -16.40 3.17
C ASP A 203 20.96 -16.16 3.11
N GLN A 204 20.22 -16.44 4.20
CA GLN A 204 18.78 -16.20 4.29
C GLN A 204 18.44 -14.84 4.93
N ILE A 205 19.43 -14.08 5.39
CA ILE A 205 19.23 -12.81 6.11
C ILE A 205 18.95 -11.65 5.14
N THR A 206 19.89 -11.42 4.22
CA THR A 206 19.85 -10.27 3.30
C THR A 206 20.08 -10.69 1.87
N ASN A 207 19.35 -10.06 0.95
CA ASN A 207 19.58 -10.23 -0.47
C ASN A 207 20.84 -9.45 -0.88
N LYS A 208 21.90 -10.17 -1.28
CA LYS A 208 23.19 -9.60 -1.70
C LYS A 208 23.16 -8.90 -3.07
N GLY A 209 22.03 -8.98 -3.80
CA GLY A 209 21.84 -8.38 -5.12
C GLY A 209 21.10 -7.03 -5.11
N LYS A 210 21.01 -6.37 -3.95
CA LYS A 210 20.46 -5.01 -3.81
C LYS A 210 21.54 -4.01 -3.47
#